data_AF-A0A2N5A1Z3-F1
#
_entry.id   AF-A0A2N5A1Z3-F1
#
_cell.length_a   1.000
_cell.length_b   1.000
_cell.length_c   1.000
_cell.angle_alpha   90.00
_cell.angle_beta   90.00
_cell.angle_gamma   90.00
#
_symmetry.space_group_name_H-M   'P 1'
#
loop_
_entity.id
_entity.type
_entity.pdbx_description
1 polymer ?
#
loop_
_entity_poly.entity_id
_entity_poly.type
_entity_poly.pdbx_seq_one_letter_code
_entity_poly.pdbx_strand_id
1 'polypeptide(L)'
;AAGGGIPGMLPWPKVDFSKFGEIEEVELGRIQKISGANLSRNWVMIPHVTHFDKTDITDLEAFRKQQNAEAEKRKLDVKFTPVVFIMKAVAAALEQMPRFNSSLSEDGQRLTLKKYINIGVAVDTPNGLVVPVFKDVNKKSITELS
;
A
#
# COMPACT_ATOMS: atom_id res chain seq x y z
N ALA A 1 -17.44 -13.53 18.72
CA ALA A 1 -18.33 -12.77 17.83
C ALA A 1 -18.39 -13.51 16.50
N ALA A 2 -19.52 -14.14 16.18
CA ALA A 2 -19.72 -14.83 14.90
C ALA A 2 -19.67 -13.82 13.75
N GLY A 3 -19.08 -14.25 12.62
CA GLY A 3 -18.73 -13.40 11.48
C GLY A 3 -19.86 -12.47 11.02
N GLY A 4 -19.49 -11.21 10.81
CA GLY A 4 -20.36 -10.19 10.22
C GLY A 4 -20.70 -10.55 8.77
N GLY A 5 -21.74 -11.35 8.60
CA GLY A 5 -22.39 -11.52 7.31
C GLY A 5 -23.24 -10.29 6.99
N ILE A 6 -23.29 -9.93 5.71
CA ILE A 6 -24.25 -8.94 5.22
C ILE A 6 -25.66 -9.51 5.46
N PRO A 7 -26.62 -8.74 6.02
CA PRO A 7 -27.97 -9.23 6.27
C PRO A 7 -28.61 -9.82 5.01
N GLY A 8 -29.23 -11.00 5.13
CA GLY A 8 -29.88 -11.69 4.01
C GLY A 8 -28.94 -12.50 3.11
N MET A 9 -27.63 -12.55 3.40
CA MET A 9 -26.69 -13.41 2.69
C MET A 9 -26.66 -14.82 3.29
N LEU A 10 -26.41 -15.84 2.44
CA LEU A 10 -26.16 -17.20 2.91
C LEU A 10 -24.94 -17.22 3.85
N PRO A 11 -24.95 -18.08 4.90
CA PRO A 11 -23.82 -18.20 5.81
C PRO A 11 -22.61 -18.84 5.11
N TRP A 12 -21.43 -18.72 5.72
CA TRP A 12 -20.22 -19.39 5.24
C TRP A 12 -20.42 -20.92 5.18
N PRO A 13 -20.02 -21.60 4.08
CA PRO A 13 -20.16 -23.04 3.96
C PRO A 13 -19.46 -23.79 5.11
N LYS A 14 -20.15 -24.76 5.70
CA LYS A 14 -19.59 -25.66 6.71
C LYS A 14 -19.32 -27.00 6.04
N VAL A 15 -18.05 -27.26 5.73
CA VAL A 15 -17.60 -28.47 5.06
C VAL A 15 -16.66 -29.22 5.99
N ASP A 16 -16.88 -30.52 6.13
CA ASP A 16 -15.93 -31.41 6.81
C ASP A 16 -14.87 -31.87 5.81
N PHE A 17 -13.69 -31.27 5.91
CA PHE A 17 -12.59 -31.52 4.97
C PHE A 17 -11.92 -32.89 5.20
N SER A 18 -12.04 -33.48 6.39
CA SER A 18 -11.42 -34.77 6.72
C SER A 18 -11.99 -35.94 5.89
N LYS A 19 -13.19 -35.78 5.34
CA LYS A 19 -13.81 -36.73 4.40
C LYS A 19 -13.03 -36.91 3.11
N PHE A 20 -12.14 -35.97 2.78
CA PHE A 20 -11.40 -35.95 1.52
C PHE A 20 -9.91 -36.27 1.68
N GLY A 21 -9.40 -36.44 2.90
CA GLY A 21 -7.99 -36.73 3.18
C GLY A 21 -7.53 -36.18 4.53
N GLU A 22 -6.23 -36.32 4.82
CA GLU A 22 -5.62 -35.76 6.02
C GLU A 22 -5.65 -34.22 6.00
N ILE A 23 -5.86 -33.62 7.17
CA ILE A 23 -5.96 -32.17 7.34
C ILE A 23 -5.12 -31.69 8.53
N GLU A 24 -4.64 -30.46 8.44
CA GLU A 24 -4.00 -29.72 9.53
C GLU A 24 -4.70 -28.36 9.66
N GLU A 25 -5.21 -28.06 10.85
CA GLU A 25 -5.80 -26.76 11.14
C GLU A 25 -4.78 -25.88 11.88
N VAL A 26 -4.48 -24.72 11.30
CA VAL A 26 -3.49 -23.77 11.84
C VAL A 26 -4.19 -22.47 12.22
N GLU A 27 -4.05 -22.07 13.49
CA GLU A 27 -4.60 -20.80 13.94
C GLU A 27 -3.82 -19.61 13.35
N LEU A 28 -4.56 -18.66 12.77
CA LEU A 28 -4.00 -17.43 12.24
C LEU A 28 -3.35 -16.57 13.34
N GLY A 29 -2.20 -15.99 13.02
CA GLY A 29 -1.54 -15.02 13.87
C GLY A 29 -2.36 -13.73 14.05
N ARG A 30 -2.08 -12.99 15.14
CA ARG A 30 -2.78 -11.74 15.47
C ARG A 30 -2.76 -10.72 14.33
N ILE A 31 -1.63 -10.55 13.64
CA ILE A 31 -1.48 -9.61 12.52
C ILE A 31 -2.39 -10.02 11.35
N GLN A 32 -2.44 -11.30 11.01
CA GLN A 32 -3.28 -11.81 9.93
C GLN A 32 -4.77 -11.57 10.22
N LYS A 33 -5.22 -11.81 11.46
CA LYS A 33 -6.61 -11.55 11.88
C LYS A 33 -6.98 -10.06 11.76
N ILE A 34 -6.09 -9.15 12.21
CA ILE A 34 -6.32 -7.70 12.12
C ILE A 34 -6.35 -7.24 10.66
N SER A 35 -5.40 -7.69 9.85
CA SER A 35 -5.33 -7.36 8.42
C SER A 35 -6.57 -7.88 7.67
N GLY A 36 -6.99 -9.12 7.92
CA GLY A 36 -8.17 -9.73 7.30
C GLY A 36 -9.47 -8.98 7.62
N ALA A 37 -9.63 -8.55 8.88
CA ALA A 37 -10.78 -7.73 9.29
C ALA A 37 -10.79 -6.37 8.58
N ASN A 38 -9.63 -5.71 8.49
CA ASN A 38 -9.50 -4.44 7.77
C ASN A 38 -9.80 -4.59 6.27
N LEU A 39 -9.27 -5.63 5.62
CA LEU A 39 -9.49 -5.91 4.20
C LEU A 39 -10.96 -6.18 3.90
N SER A 40 -11.62 -7.00 4.71
CA SER A 40 -13.04 -7.33 4.53
C SER A 40 -13.93 -6.09 4.63
N ARG A 41 -13.70 -5.23 5.64
CA ARG A 41 -14.40 -3.94 5.76
C ARG A 41 -14.14 -3.06 4.53
N ASN A 42 -12.88 -2.89 4.13
CA ASN A 42 -12.54 -2.01 3.02
C ASN A 42 -13.19 -2.47 1.71
N TRP A 43 -13.19 -3.78 1.46
CA TRP A 43 -13.81 -4.39 0.28
C TRP A 43 -15.31 -4.10 0.17
N VAL A 44 -16.03 -4.16 1.29
CA VAL A 44 -17.47 -3.89 1.32
C VAL A 44 -17.79 -2.39 1.26
N MET A 45 -17.02 -1.57 1.99
CA MET A 45 -17.34 -0.15 2.19
C MET A 45 -16.88 0.76 1.05
N ILE A 46 -15.92 0.32 0.23
CA ILE A 46 -15.33 1.14 -0.85
C ILE A 46 -15.71 0.55 -2.21
N PRO A 47 -16.42 1.30 -3.08
CA PRO A 47 -16.69 0.86 -4.45
C PRO A 47 -15.41 0.97 -5.29
N HIS A 48 -14.70 -0.15 -5.46
CA HIS A 48 -13.39 -0.16 -6.12
C HIS A 48 -13.52 -0.05 -7.64
N VAL A 49 -12.67 0.80 -8.23
CA VAL A 49 -12.41 0.86 -9.68
C VAL A 49 -10.89 0.83 -9.86
N THR A 50 -10.41 0.01 -10.79
CA THR A 50 -8.98 -0.16 -11.06
C THR A 50 -8.66 0.32 -12.47
N HIS A 51 -7.78 1.31 -12.59
CA HIS A 51 -7.21 1.74 -13.85
C HIS A 51 -5.84 1.08 -14.07
N PHE A 52 -5.50 0.82 -15.34
CA PHE A 52 -4.23 0.25 -15.75
C PHE A 52 -3.54 1.21 -16.71
N ASP A 53 -2.22 1.31 -16.61
CA ASP A 53 -1.41 2.13 -17.48
C ASP A 53 0.02 1.56 -17.58
N LYS A 54 0.79 2.04 -18.55
CA LYS A 54 2.23 1.76 -18.70
C LYS A 54 2.97 3.07 -18.92
N THR A 55 4.11 3.22 -18.25
CA THR A 55 5.03 4.34 -18.45
C THR A 55 6.38 3.85 -18.91
N ASP A 56 6.98 4.53 -19.89
CA ASP A 56 8.37 4.33 -20.26
C ASP A 56 9.26 4.92 -19.15
N ILE A 57 10.27 4.17 -18.72
CA ILE A 57 11.23 4.56 -17.67
C ILE A 57 12.68 4.44 -18.15
N THR A 58 12.93 4.35 -19.45
CA THR A 58 14.27 4.14 -20.02
C THR A 58 15.28 5.16 -19.51
N ASP A 59 14.94 6.45 -19.62
CA ASP A 59 15.81 7.54 -19.17
C ASP A 59 15.92 7.61 -17.64
N LEU A 60 14.82 7.30 -16.93
CA LEU A 60 14.81 7.25 -15.47
C LEU A 60 15.75 6.17 -14.95
N GLU A 61 15.74 4.98 -15.57
CA GLU A 61 16.60 3.87 -15.15
C GLU A 61 18.07 4.15 -15.49
N ALA A 62 18.36 4.77 -16.63
CA ALA A 62 19.70 5.24 -16.97
C ALA A 62 20.20 6.27 -15.93
N PHE A 63 19.38 7.27 -15.61
CA PHE A 63 19.68 8.27 -14.59
C PHE A 63 19.90 7.64 -13.20
N ARG A 64 19.02 6.72 -12.78
CA ARG A 64 19.14 6.03 -11.49
C ARG A 64 20.45 5.26 -11.36
N LYS A 65 20.88 4.56 -12.42
CA LYS A 65 22.17 3.85 -12.44
C LYS A 65 23.34 4.83 -12.34
N GLN A 66 23.28 5.94 -13.08
CA GLN A 66 24.30 6.99 -13.01
C GLN A 66 24.42 7.58 -11.59
N GLN A 67 23.31 7.89 -10.93
CA GLN A 67 23.32 8.45 -9.57
C GLN A 67 23.89 7.47 -8.54
N ASN A 68 23.61 6.16 -8.66
CA ASN A 68 24.21 5.16 -7.78
C ASN A 68 25.73 5.04 -8.00
N ALA A 69 26.19 5.05 -9.25
CA ALA A 69 27.62 5.02 -9.53
C ALA A 69 28.34 6.26 -8.98
N GLU A 70 27.68 7.43 -9.02
CA GLU A 70 28.23 8.66 -8.44
C GLU A 70 28.22 8.64 -6.91
N ALA A 71 27.16 8.12 -6.28
CA ALA A 71 27.08 7.93 -4.83
C ALA A 71 28.20 7.01 -4.33
N GLU A 72 28.46 5.90 -5.03
CA GLU A 72 29.54 4.97 -4.72
C GLU A 72 30.93 5.65 -4.82
N LYS A 73 31.19 6.38 -5.91
CA LYS A 73 32.44 7.15 -6.07
C LYS A 73 32.67 8.15 -4.94
N ARG A 74 31.59 8.80 -4.50
CA ARG A 74 31.60 9.77 -3.39
C ARG A 74 31.52 9.13 -2.01
N LYS A 75 31.39 7.79 -1.93
CA LYS A 75 31.19 7.02 -0.69
C LYS A 75 30.00 7.54 0.12
N LEU A 76 28.94 7.96 -0.58
CA LEU A 76 27.64 8.22 0.03
C LEU A 76 26.99 6.86 0.30
N ASP A 77 26.74 6.53 1.57
CA ASP A 77 26.08 5.29 1.99
C ASP A 77 24.58 5.32 1.68
N VAL A 78 24.24 5.43 0.40
CA VAL A 78 22.87 5.58 -0.10
C VAL A 78 22.69 4.79 -1.39
N LYS A 79 21.51 4.19 -1.58
CA LYS A 79 21.17 3.44 -2.79
C LYS A 79 19.82 3.88 -3.35
N PHE A 80 19.86 4.48 -4.54
CA PHE A 80 18.66 4.92 -5.23
C PHE A 80 17.94 3.75 -5.90
N THR A 81 16.70 3.51 -5.47
CA THR A 81 15.78 2.51 -6.03
C THR A 81 14.69 3.18 -6.87
N PRO A 82 14.06 2.47 -7.84
CA PRO A 82 13.01 3.06 -8.67
C PRO A 82 11.80 3.59 -7.87
N VAL A 83 11.46 2.96 -6.74
CA VAL A 83 10.28 3.33 -5.94
C VAL A 83 10.36 4.75 -5.38
N VAL A 84 11.56 5.28 -5.11
CA VAL A 84 11.72 6.67 -4.64
C VAL A 84 11.24 7.68 -5.69
N PHE A 85 11.49 7.40 -6.97
CA PHE A 85 11.00 8.24 -8.07
C PHE A 85 9.47 8.15 -8.20
N ILE A 86 8.90 6.96 -8.01
CA ILE A 86 7.44 6.76 -7.98
C ILE A 86 6.84 7.57 -6.82
N MET A 87 7.45 7.54 -5.63
CA MET A 87 7.00 8.34 -4.49
C MET A 87 6.99 9.84 -4.80
N LYS A 88 8.04 10.37 -5.46
CA LYS A 88 8.08 11.78 -5.87
C LYS A 88 7.03 12.11 -6.93
N ALA A 89 6.84 11.24 -7.92
CA ALA A 89 5.81 11.42 -8.96
C ALA A 89 4.40 11.43 -8.37
N VAL A 90 4.09 10.47 -7.48
CA VAL A 90 2.82 10.41 -6.75
C VAL A 90 2.62 11.64 -5.87
N ALA A 91 3.65 12.07 -5.13
CA ALA A 91 3.55 13.27 -4.31
C ALA A 91 3.21 14.52 -5.15
N ALA A 92 3.87 14.70 -6.29
CA ALA A 92 3.56 15.79 -7.22
C ALA A 92 2.14 15.70 -7.80
N ALA A 93 1.66 14.49 -8.11
CA ALA A 93 0.29 14.28 -8.58
C ALA A 93 -0.75 14.61 -7.49
N LEU A 94 -0.47 14.28 -6.23
CA LEU A 94 -1.34 14.61 -5.09
C LEU A 94 -1.43 16.12 -4.83
N GLU A 95 -0.39 16.90 -5.16
CA GLU A 95 -0.44 18.37 -5.12
C GLU A 95 -1.33 18.94 -6.23
N GLN A 96 -1.20 18.41 -7.45
CA GLN A 96 -1.97 18.84 -8.62
C GLN A 96 -3.44 18.40 -8.56
N MET A 97 -3.71 17.28 -7.89
CA MET A 97 -5.05 16.71 -7.76
C MET A 97 -5.43 16.51 -6.28
N PRO A 98 -5.69 17.60 -5.52
CA PRO A 98 -5.87 17.53 -4.06
C PRO A 98 -7.00 16.61 -3.58
N ARG A 99 -7.97 16.31 -4.45
CA ARG A 99 -9.07 15.40 -4.13
C ARG A 99 -8.60 13.97 -3.83
N PHE A 100 -7.49 13.53 -4.45
CA PHE A 100 -6.87 12.23 -4.13
C PHE A 100 -6.19 12.22 -2.76
N ASN A 101 -5.70 13.38 -2.28
CA ASN A 101 -5.10 13.50 -0.95
C ASN A 101 -6.16 13.80 0.13
N SER A 102 -7.10 12.88 0.30
CA SER A 102 -8.25 13.10 1.18
C SER A 102 -8.70 11.86 1.95
N SER A 103 -9.72 12.02 2.79
CA SER A 103 -10.45 10.91 3.41
C SER A 103 -11.93 11.26 3.53
N LEU A 104 -12.79 10.31 3.16
CA LEU A 104 -14.23 10.43 3.30
C LEU A 104 -14.63 10.13 4.75
N SER A 105 -15.60 10.86 5.30
CA SER A 105 -16.19 10.57 6.61
C SER A 105 -16.97 9.25 6.60
N GLU A 106 -17.17 8.67 7.78
CA GLU A 106 -17.88 7.40 7.97
C GLU A 106 -19.32 7.42 7.41
N ASP A 107 -20.00 8.57 7.52
CA ASP A 107 -21.34 8.81 6.97
C ASP A 107 -21.36 9.05 5.44
N GLY A 108 -20.19 9.13 4.80
CA GLY A 108 -20.05 9.42 3.37
C GLY A 108 -20.36 10.87 2.96
N GLN A 109 -20.61 11.78 3.90
CA GLN A 109 -21.13 13.13 3.61
C GLN A 109 -20.06 14.21 3.49
N ARG A 110 -18.86 14.01 4.05
CA ARG A 110 -17.80 15.03 4.14
C ARG A 110 -16.48 14.49 3.64
N LEU A 111 -15.75 15.35 2.91
CA LEU A 111 -14.43 15.04 2.38
C LEU A 111 -13.37 15.89 3.08
N THR A 112 -12.46 15.25 3.80
CA THR A 112 -11.33 15.92 4.46
C THR A 112 -10.15 16.01 3.50
N LEU A 113 -9.90 17.19 2.93
CA LEU A 113 -8.75 17.46 2.07
C LEU A 113 -7.50 17.73 2.92
N LYS A 114 -6.48 16.89 2.80
CA LYS A 114 -5.25 17.00 3.58
C LYS A 114 -4.28 17.97 2.92
N LYS A 115 -3.56 18.75 3.72
CA LYS A 115 -2.54 19.70 3.25
C LYS A 115 -1.10 19.18 3.40
N TYR A 116 -0.94 18.04 4.07
CA TYR A 116 0.30 17.29 4.16
C TYR A 116 0.28 16.10 3.19
N ILE A 117 1.45 15.66 2.72
CA ILE A 117 1.59 14.51 1.81
C ILE A 117 2.49 13.46 2.46
N ASN A 118 1.84 12.41 2.96
CA ASN A 118 2.49 11.24 3.53
C ASN A 118 2.12 10.03 2.66
N ILE A 119 3.10 9.22 2.28
CA ILE A 119 2.90 8.07 1.39
C ILE A 119 3.32 6.79 2.11
N GLY A 120 2.41 5.82 2.13
CA GLY A 120 2.71 4.46 2.58
C GLY A 120 3.36 3.67 1.46
N VAL A 121 4.45 2.97 1.74
CA VAL A 121 5.10 2.08 0.78
C VAL A 121 5.09 0.68 1.34
N ALA A 122 4.62 -0.28 0.53
CA ALA A 122 4.59 -1.68 0.91
C ALA A 122 6.00 -2.27 0.95
N VAL A 123 6.37 -2.89 2.05
CA VAL A 123 7.67 -3.53 2.27
C VAL A 123 7.44 -4.97 2.72
N ASP A 124 8.14 -5.90 2.09
CA ASP A 124 8.09 -7.32 2.45
C ASP A 124 8.94 -7.60 3.69
N THR A 125 8.42 -8.44 4.58
CA THR A 125 9.09 -8.85 5.82
C THR A 125 8.85 -10.35 6.05
N PRO A 126 9.59 -11.02 6.94
CA PRO A 126 9.33 -12.43 7.26
C PRO A 126 7.90 -12.71 7.75
N ASN A 127 7.19 -11.70 8.26
CA ASN A 127 5.81 -11.81 8.74
C ASN A 127 4.78 -11.32 7.69
N GLY A 128 5.22 -11.11 6.45
CA GLY A 128 4.44 -10.59 5.34
C GLY A 128 4.60 -9.07 5.13
N LEU A 129 3.77 -8.55 4.24
CA LEU A 129 3.79 -7.15 3.81
C LEU A 129 3.36 -6.20 4.93
N VAL A 130 4.16 -5.17 5.18
CA VAL A 130 3.81 -4.03 6.05
C VAL A 130 3.89 -2.73 5.26
N VAL A 131 3.21 -1.68 5.73
CA VAL A 131 3.14 -0.39 5.02
C VAL A 131 3.65 0.74 5.93
N PRO A 132 4.97 0.94 6.07
CA PRO A 132 5.53 2.13 6.71
C PRO A 132 5.11 3.41 5.99
N VAL A 133 4.92 4.48 6.76
CA VAL A 133 4.49 5.80 6.25
C VAL A 133 5.68 6.75 6.19
N PHE A 134 6.00 7.22 4.98
CA PHE A 134 6.99 8.25 4.73
C PHE A 134 6.30 9.62 4.80
N LYS A 135 6.74 10.47 5.73
CA LYS A 135 6.16 11.80 5.95
C LYS A 135 6.77 12.86 5.02
N ASP A 136 5.94 13.81 4.60
CA ASP A 136 6.32 15.01 3.82
C ASP A 136 7.12 14.69 2.56
N VAL A 137 6.68 13.69 1.79
CA VAL A 137 7.41 13.20 0.61
C VAL A 137 7.59 14.28 -0.46
N ASN A 138 6.66 15.22 -0.55
CA ASN A 138 6.77 16.36 -1.46
C ASN A 138 7.93 17.29 -1.09
N LYS A 139 8.29 17.41 0.20
CA LYS A 139 9.33 18.33 0.69
C LYS A 139 10.73 17.70 0.72
N LYS A 140 10.83 16.37 0.73
CA LYS A 140 12.12 15.65 0.81
C LYS A 140 12.76 15.48 -0.55
N SER A 141 14.10 15.53 -0.58
CA SER A 141 14.89 15.18 -1.76
C SER A 141 14.84 13.66 -2.04
N ILE A 142 15.27 13.25 -3.24
CA ILE A 142 15.39 11.83 -3.60
C ILE A 142 16.39 11.13 -2.66
N THR A 143 17.49 11.81 -2.31
CA THR A 143 18.52 11.28 -1.40
C THR A 143 18.00 11.06 0.01
N GLU A 144 17.19 11.98 0.55
CA GLU A 144 16.59 11.83 1.90
C GLU A 144 15.51 10.73 1.98
N LEU A 145 14.95 10.33 0.85
CA LEU A 145 13.97 9.25 0.75
C LEU A 145 14.59 7.88 0.44
N SER A 146 15.88 7.86 0.09
CA SER A 146 16.65 6.65 -0.27
C SER A 146 17.44 6.15 0.93
#